data_AF-A0A7C5GKH0-F1
#
_entry.id   AF-A0A7C5GKH0-F1
#
_cell.length_a   1.000
_cell.length_b   1.000
_cell.length_c   1.000
_cell.angle_alpha   90.00
_cell.angle_beta   90.00
_cell.angle_gamma   90.00
#
_symmetry.space_group_name_H-M   'P 1'
#
loop_
_entity.id
_entity.type
_entity.pdbx_description
1 polymer ?
#
loop_
_entity_poly.entity_id
_entity_poly.type
_entity_poly.pdbx_seq_one_letter_code
_entity_poly.pdbx_strand_id
1 'polypeptide(L)'
;MKKISFIYLPLLFTIYVTTEAILKLFHSTLCESTGCLLADSLLRFDSIYLNFIGVADALVILLIGILTFNKKVSEKLFFIVVVSSLLFETIMLGYQYFASPQMCKFCMGVYTFLVLITLLSSRKYFIMVVPAVIALITALSFLAIPKSQAFVVSNGNYLIQSSTCPHCKKVKAYLKEQHIDFTKLDIDDIEARNFATFLNFKTIPILLVKDGKNVQIINGDKNIIEYFENKNETINMEDSVQVEDSATVEDDSSDNSQLINGDEEDDEGCGFVSLTKLESNCSKE
;
A
#
# COMPACT_ATOMS: atom_id res chain seq x y z
N MET A 1 16.11 9.82 39.56
CA MET A 1 15.64 9.29 38.27
C MET A 1 14.48 8.29 38.37
N LYS A 2 14.40 7.42 39.39
CA LYS A 2 13.32 6.41 39.49
C LYS A 2 11.89 6.98 39.40
N LYS A 3 11.55 8.06 40.11
CA LYS A 3 10.22 8.72 39.98
C LYS A 3 9.90 9.15 38.55
N ILE A 4 10.89 9.68 37.83
CA ILE A 4 10.76 10.12 36.44
C ILE A 4 10.44 8.93 35.54
N SER A 5 11.19 7.84 35.69
CA SER A 5 11.04 6.69 34.80
C SER A 5 9.82 5.81 35.09
N PHE A 6 9.43 5.64 36.36
CA PHE A 6 8.35 4.73 36.73
C PHE A 6 6.97 5.40 36.82
N ILE A 7 6.91 6.74 36.89
CA ILE A 7 5.64 7.47 37.06
C ILE A 7 5.47 8.53 35.97
N TYR A 8 6.37 9.52 35.91
CA TYR A 8 6.16 10.68 35.03
C TYR A 8 6.18 10.31 33.53
N LEU A 9 7.11 9.45 33.11
CA LEU A 9 7.19 8.98 31.72
C LEU A 9 5.98 8.11 31.32
N PRO A 10 5.61 7.05 32.07
CA PRO A 10 4.39 6.29 31.81
C PRO A 10 3.11 7.14 31.81
N LEU A 11 3.02 8.14 32.68
CA LEU A 11 1.89 9.06 32.71
C LEU A 11 1.82 9.89 31.42
N LEU A 12 2.94 10.44 30.98
CA LEU A 12 3.01 11.22 29.75
C LEU A 12 2.74 10.34 28.51
N PHE A 13 3.23 9.11 28.51
CA PHE A 13 2.91 8.11 27.49
C PHE A 13 1.40 7.81 27.43
N THR A 14 0.76 7.64 28.59
CA THR A 14 -0.69 7.41 28.69
C THR A 14 -1.47 8.60 28.13
N ILE A 15 -1.09 9.83 28.49
CA ILE A 15 -1.71 11.06 27.96
C ILE A 15 -1.55 11.11 26.44
N TYR A 16 -0.36 10.82 25.92
CA TYR A 16 -0.08 10.84 24.48
C TYR A 16 -0.99 9.87 23.70
N VAL A 17 -1.06 8.61 24.12
CA VAL A 17 -1.87 7.59 23.44
C VAL A 17 -3.38 7.86 23.60
N THR A 18 -3.80 8.30 24.80
CA THR A 18 -5.22 8.60 25.06
C THR A 18 -5.70 9.81 24.25
N THR A 19 -4.84 10.81 24.06
CA THR A 19 -5.18 11.98 23.24
C THR A 19 -5.48 11.58 21.81
N GLU A 20 -4.66 10.71 21.22
CA GLU A 20 -4.92 10.19 19.87
C GLU A 20 -6.21 9.36 19.82
N ALA A 21 -6.45 8.49 20.80
CA ALA A 21 -7.66 7.68 20.86
C ALA A 21 -8.94 8.54 20.95
N ILE A 22 -8.92 9.61 21.76
CA ILE A 22 -10.03 10.56 21.88
C ILE A 22 -10.24 11.31 20.57
N LEU A 23 -9.17 11.81 19.95
CA LEU A 23 -9.28 12.53 18.69
C LEU A 23 -9.90 11.65 17.62
N LYS A 24 -9.48 10.38 17.51
CA LYS A 24 -10.06 9.42 16.56
C LYS A 24 -11.56 9.22 16.76
N LEU A 25 -12.06 9.22 18.00
CA LEU A 25 -13.50 9.15 18.27
C LEU A 25 -14.26 10.37 17.73
N PHE A 26 -13.63 11.55 17.75
CA PHE A 26 -14.17 12.79 17.19
C PHE A 26 -13.87 12.96 15.68
N HIS A 27 -13.49 11.89 14.98
CA HIS A 27 -13.14 11.90 13.54
C HIS A 27 -11.98 12.86 13.19
N SER A 28 -11.17 13.21 14.19
CA SER A 28 -9.94 13.98 14.04
C SER A 28 -8.74 13.08 14.36
N THR A 29 -7.53 13.41 13.93
CA THR A 29 -6.34 12.63 14.31
C THR A 29 -5.16 13.56 14.58
N LEU A 30 -4.21 13.18 15.44
CA LEU A 30 -2.93 13.90 15.56
C LEU A 30 -2.05 13.68 14.33
N CYS A 31 -2.44 12.77 13.43
CA CYS A 31 -1.64 12.37 12.29
C CYS A 31 -2.44 12.25 11.00
N GLU A 32 -2.67 13.40 10.34
CA GLU A 32 -3.17 13.47 8.96
C GLU A 32 -2.10 13.12 7.90
N SER A 33 -0.92 12.63 8.31
CA SER A 33 0.11 12.30 7.34
C SER A 33 -0.26 11.05 6.53
N THR A 34 0.13 11.04 5.26
CA THR A 34 -0.05 9.90 4.35
C THR A 34 0.50 8.58 4.91
N GLY A 35 1.54 8.60 5.76
CA GLY A 35 2.05 7.39 6.43
C GLY A 35 1.14 6.85 7.53
N CYS A 36 0.35 7.70 8.20
CA CYS A 36 -0.60 7.27 9.22
C CYS A 36 -1.85 6.65 8.60
N LEU A 37 -2.28 7.21 7.47
CA LEU A 37 -3.36 6.64 6.67
C LEU A 37 -2.95 5.29 6.06
N LEU A 38 -1.72 5.19 5.54
CA LEU A 38 -1.24 3.92 4.99
C LEU A 38 -1.13 2.84 6.09
N ALA A 39 -0.65 3.21 7.29
CA ALA A 39 -0.61 2.30 8.43
C ALA A 39 -1.99 1.78 8.83
N ASP A 40 -3.04 2.61 8.73
CA ASP A 40 -4.43 2.20 8.95
C ASP A 40 -4.88 1.15 7.93
N SER A 41 -4.59 1.39 6.64
CA SER A 41 -4.95 0.46 5.55
C SER A 41 -4.25 -0.91 5.59
N LEU A 42 -3.14 -1.01 6.33
CA LEU A 42 -2.39 -2.26 6.49
C LEU A 42 -2.97 -3.17 7.59
N LEU A 43 -3.86 -2.65 8.45
CA LEU A 43 -4.49 -3.43 9.51
C LEU A 43 -5.71 -4.19 8.98
N ARG A 44 -5.87 -5.45 9.39
CA ARG A 44 -7.09 -6.24 9.07
C ARG A 44 -8.34 -5.75 9.81
N PHE A 45 -8.15 -4.91 10.82
CA PHE A 45 -9.19 -4.39 11.69
C PHE A 45 -9.04 -2.88 11.78
N ASP A 46 -10.14 -2.20 12.05
CA ASP A 46 -10.18 -0.74 12.20
C ASP A 46 -9.13 -0.27 13.21
N SER A 47 -8.34 0.75 12.86
CA SER A 47 -7.28 1.27 13.74
C SER A 47 -7.80 1.81 15.06
N ILE A 48 -9.11 2.02 15.21
CA ILE A 48 -9.68 2.37 16.51
C ILE A 48 -9.45 1.29 17.57
N TYR A 49 -9.51 0.01 17.19
CA TYR A 49 -9.25 -1.11 18.11
C TYR A 49 -7.79 -1.12 18.56
N LEU A 50 -6.85 -0.86 17.65
CA LEU A 50 -5.43 -0.78 17.98
C LEU A 50 -5.16 0.34 18.98
N ASN A 51 -5.80 1.51 18.79
CA ASN A 51 -5.65 2.64 19.71
C ASN A 51 -6.22 2.32 21.10
N PHE A 52 -7.36 1.63 21.20
CA PHE A 52 -7.90 1.20 22.49
C PHE A 52 -7.01 0.18 23.20
N ILE A 53 -6.43 -0.77 22.46
CA ILE A 53 -5.44 -1.72 23.00
C ILE A 53 -4.22 -0.95 23.50
N GLY A 54 -3.74 0.05 22.76
CA GLY A 54 -2.64 0.92 23.17
C GLY A 54 -2.94 1.71 24.45
N VAL A 55 -4.16 2.25 24.60
CA VAL A 55 -4.59 2.92 25.84
C VAL A 55 -4.60 1.94 27.01
N ALA A 56 -5.15 0.74 26.82
CA ALA A 56 -5.16 -0.30 27.84
C ALA A 56 -3.74 -0.68 28.27
N ASP A 57 -2.81 -0.87 27.31
CA ASP A 57 -1.41 -1.16 27.59
C ASP A 57 -0.72 -0.01 28.35
N ALA A 58 -0.94 1.24 27.93
CA ALA A 58 -0.38 2.41 28.62
C ALA A 58 -0.86 2.51 30.07
N LEU A 59 -2.15 2.24 30.33
CA LEU A 59 -2.70 2.18 31.69
C LEU A 59 -2.07 1.05 32.52
N VAL A 60 -1.85 -0.12 31.93
CA VAL A 60 -1.18 -1.24 32.61
C VAL A 60 0.26 -0.88 32.96
N ILE A 61 1.02 -0.28 32.04
CA ILE A 61 2.39 0.21 32.28
C ILE A 61 2.40 1.25 33.42
N LEU A 62 1.46 2.19 33.42
CA LEU A 62 1.35 3.22 34.47
C LEU A 62 1.01 2.60 35.83
N LEU A 63 0.03 1.70 35.90
CA LEU A 63 -0.38 1.03 37.14
C LEU A 63 0.76 0.21 37.72
N ILE A 64 1.43 -0.62 36.90
CA ILE A 64 2.57 -1.41 37.35
C ILE A 64 3.73 -0.49 37.75
N GLY A 65 3.97 0.60 37.02
CA GLY A 65 4.98 1.61 37.37
C GLY A 65 4.76 2.22 38.76
N ILE A 66 3.52 2.60 39.09
CA ILE A 66 3.14 3.10 40.42
C ILE A 66 3.33 2.01 41.49
N LEU A 67 2.90 0.77 41.22
CA LEU A 67 3.03 -0.35 42.16
C LEU A 67 4.51 -0.73 42.42
N THR A 68 5.34 -0.69 41.38
CA THR A 68 6.80 -0.90 41.47
C THR A 68 7.47 0.23 42.24
N PHE A 69 7.08 1.49 42.02
CA PHE A 69 7.60 2.62 42.81
C PHE A 69 7.28 2.49 44.30
N ASN A 70 6.06 2.05 44.63
CA ASN A 70 5.62 1.79 46.00
C ASN A 70 6.19 0.48 46.59
N LYS A 71 7.11 -0.19 45.89
CA LYS A 71 7.75 -1.47 46.27
C LYS A 71 6.77 -2.63 46.51
N LYS A 72 5.52 -2.53 46.04
CA LYS A 72 4.53 -3.60 46.14
C LYS A 72 4.79 -4.71 45.11
N VAL A 73 5.38 -4.34 43.98
CA VAL A 73 5.64 -5.23 42.84
C VAL A 73 7.12 -5.15 42.45
N SER A 74 7.67 -6.26 41.95
CA SER A 74 9.07 -6.31 41.52
C SER A 74 9.35 -5.42 40.32
N GLU A 75 10.56 -4.85 40.23
CA GLU A 75 11.01 -4.09 39.04
C GLU A 75 11.00 -4.97 37.78
N LYS A 76 11.22 -6.29 37.91
CA LYS A 76 11.23 -7.24 36.78
C LYS A 76 9.89 -7.28 36.04
N LEU A 77 8.77 -7.25 36.76
CA LEU A 77 7.43 -7.29 36.15
C LEU A 77 7.16 -6.03 35.31
N PHE A 78 7.58 -4.85 35.80
CA PHE A 78 7.50 -3.62 35.03
C PHE A 78 8.26 -3.73 33.70
N PHE A 79 9.49 -4.26 33.73
CA PHE A 79 10.28 -4.46 32.51
C PHE A 79 9.67 -5.48 31.57
N ILE A 80 9.12 -6.60 32.07
CA ILE A 80 8.47 -7.60 31.21
C ILE A 80 7.34 -6.95 30.40
N VAL A 81 6.50 -6.12 31.04
CA VAL A 81 5.40 -5.45 30.36
C VAL A 81 5.92 -4.45 29.34
N VAL A 82 6.77 -3.50 29.74
CA VAL A 82 7.29 -2.46 28.82
C VAL A 82 8.06 -3.06 27.64
N VAL A 83 8.85 -4.10 27.87
CA VAL A 83 9.59 -4.78 26.80
C VAL A 83 8.65 -5.51 25.86
N SER A 84 7.59 -6.15 26.37
CA SER A 84 6.60 -6.81 25.52
C SER A 84 5.93 -5.80 24.58
N SER A 85 5.51 -4.65 25.11
CA SER A 85 4.94 -3.55 24.31
C SER A 85 5.95 -3.01 23.28
N LEU A 86 7.22 -2.83 23.69
CA LEU A 86 8.28 -2.36 22.79
C LEU A 86 8.54 -3.34 21.65
N LEU A 87 8.54 -4.64 21.91
CA LEU A 87 8.71 -5.66 20.86
C LEU A 87 7.51 -5.70 19.91
N PHE A 88 6.29 -5.55 20.44
CA PHE A 88 5.09 -5.44 19.60
C PHE A 88 5.16 -4.23 18.65
N GLU A 89 5.52 -3.05 19.17
CA GLU A 89 5.72 -1.85 18.36
C GLU A 89 6.90 -1.99 17.38
N THR A 90 7.95 -2.72 17.76
CA THR A 90 9.07 -3.04 16.85
C THR A 90 8.58 -3.83 15.64
N ILE A 91 7.68 -4.81 15.84
CA ILE A 91 7.12 -5.60 14.75
C ILE A 91 6.27 -4.72 13.84
N MET A 92 5.40 -3.88 14.43
CA MET A 92 4.51 -3.00 13.65
C MET A 92 5.30 -1.95 12.85
N LEU A 93 6.25 -1.26 13.46
CA LEU A 93 7.11 -0.30 12.77
C LEU A 93 8.06 -0.99 11.77
N GLY A 94 8.58 -2.16 12.11
CA GLY A 94 9.40 -2.94 11.19
C GLY A 94 8.61 -3.35 9.95
N TYR A 95 7.36 -3.78 10.11
CA TYR A 95 6.48 -4.06 8.98
C TYR A 95 6.23 -2.81 8.13
N GLN A 96 5.92 -1.66 8.76
CA GLN A 96 5.78 -0.39 8.04
C GLN A 96 7.06 0.01 7.30
N TYR A 97 8.24 -0.25 7.87
CA TYR A 97 9.52 0.03 7.24
C TYR A 97 9.74 -0.72 5.93
N PHE A 98 9.31 -1.98 5.86
CA PHE A 98 9.49 -2.79 4.66
C PHE A 98 8.30 -2.70 3.68
N ALA A 99 7.07 -2.57 4.19
CA ALA A 99 5.85 -2.60 3.38
C ALA A 99 5.43 -1.22 2.81
N SER A 100 5.83 -0.13 3.48
CA SER A 100 5.33 1.22 3.21
C SER A 100 6.46 2.20 2.86
N PRO A 101 6.27 3.09 1.87
CA PRO A 101 7.22 4.17 1.58
C PRO A 101 7.25 5.25 2.67
N GLN A 102 6.28 5.29 3.58
CA GLN A 102 6.16 6.34 4.58
C GLN A 102 5.85 5.80 5.97
N MET A 103 6.43 6.46 6.98
CA MET A 103 6.30 6.09 8.38
C MET A 103 5.17 6.83 9.08
N CYS A 104 4.41 6.10 9.90
CA CYS A 104 3.43 6.67 10.80
C CYS A 104 4.12 7.46 11.92
N LYS A 105 3.92 8.80 11.95
CA LYS A 105 4.51 9.67 12.98
C LYS A 105 4.02 9.33 14.39
N PHE A 106 2.76 8.90 14.52
CA PHE A 106 2.19 8.49 15.80
C PHE A 106 2.86 7.22 16.36
N CYS A 107 2.96 6.15 15.55
CA CYS A 107 3.63 4.92 15.95
C CYS A 107 5.12 5.16 16.33
N MET A 108 5.82 6.02 15.59
CA MET A 108 7.18 6.43 15.93
C MET A 108 7.25 7.13 17.30
N GLY A 109 6.25 7.94 17.64
CA GLY A 109 6.12 8.57 18.95
C GLY A 109 5.93 7.53 20.06
N VAL A 110 4.99 6.59 19.88
CA VAL A 110 4.74 5.47 20.81
C VAL A 110 6.03 4.68 21.06
N TYR A 111 6.72 4.27 19.99
CA TYR A 111 7.99 3.55 20.07
C TYR A 111 9.06 4.34 20.83
N THR A 112 9.19 5.63 20.53
CA THR A 112 10.16 6.51 21.20
C THR A 112 9.90 6.60 22.70
N PHE A 113 8.63 6.72 23.12
CA PHE A 113 8.28 6.71 24.53
C PHE A 113 8.65 5.39 25.22
N LEU A 114 8.36 4.24 24.60
CA LEU A 114 8.69 2.93 25.16
C LEU A 114 10.22 2.72 25.28
N VAL A 115 10.98 3.16 24.28
CA VAL A 115 12.45 3.16 24.34
C VAL A 115 12.95 4.04 25.47
N LEU A 116 12.43 5.27 25.61
CA LEU A 116 12.83 6.20 26.67
C LEU A 116 12.47 5.66 28.07
N ILE A 117 11.28 5.09 28.25
CA ILE A 117 10.87 4.43 29.50
C ILE A 117 11.85 3.30 29.84
N THR A 118 12.19 2.45 28.87
CA THR A 118 13.11 1.32 29.09
C THR A 118 14.52 1.80 29.43
N LEU A 119 15.04 2.77 28.67
CA LEU A 119 16.39 3.31 28.81
C LEU A 119 16.60 4.02 30.16
N LEU A 120 15.65 4.88 30.55
CA LEU A 120 15.74 5.69 31.77
C LEU A 120 15.39 4.90 33.05
N SER A 121 14.71 3.75 32.91
CA SER A 121 14.35 2.90 34.05
C SER A 121 15.56 2.11 34.54
N SER A 122 16.26 1.43 33.62
CA SER A 122 17.48 0.69 33.95
C SER A 122 18.30 0.39 32.70
N ARG A 123 19.53 0.87 32.70
CA ARG A 123 20.50 0.62 31.64
C ARG A 123 20.86 -0.87 31.49
N LYS A 124 20.78 -1.66 32.57
CA LYS A 124 21.06 -3.10 32.53
C LYS A 124 20.02 -3.87 31.72
N TYR A 125 18.74 -3.59 31.97
CA TYR A 125 17.65 -4.25 31.23
C TYR A 125 17.56 -3.73 29.79
N PHE A 126 17.87 -2.45 29.56
CA PHE A 126 17.94 -1.89 28.20
C PHE A 126 18.95 -2.65 27.30
N ILE A 127 20.16 -2.93 27.80
CA ILE A 127 21.18 -3.69 27.03
C ILE A 127 20.68 -5.10 26.66
N MET A 128 19.85 -5.71 27.49
CA MET A 128 19.27 -7.04 27.23
C MET A 128 18.21 -7.01 26.11
N VAL A 129 17.56 -5.88 25.87
CA VAL A 129 16.47 -5.73 24.88
C VAL A 129 16.99 -5.48 23.47
N VAL A 130 18.12 -4.78 23.34
CA VAL A 130 18.76 -4.46 22.05
C VAL A 130 18.90 -5.68 21.11
N PRO A 131 19.47 -6.83 21.54
CA PRO A 131 19.59 -7.99 20.65
C PRO A 131 18.23 -8.56 20.21
N ALA A 132 17.20 -8.47 21.04
CA ALA A 132 15.85 -8.93 20.67
C ALA A 132 15.24 -8.06 19.56
N VAL A 133 15.40 -6.74 19.66
CA VAL A 133 14.95 -5.78 18.62
C VAL A 133 15.70 -6.02 17.31
N ILE A 134 17.03 -6.19 17.36
CA ILE A 134 17.85 -6.49 16.17
C ILE A 134 17.38 -7.80 15.54
N ALA A 135 17.19 -8.86 16.34
CA ALA A 135 16.72 -10.15 15.84
C ALA A 135 15.38 -10.03 15.10
N LEU A 136 14.42 -9.29 15.66
CA LEU A 136 13.11 -9.06 15.02
C LEU A 136 13.24 -8.28 13.71
N ILE A 137 14.03 -7.21 13.67
CA ILE A 137 14.23 -6.42 12.44
C ILE A 137 14.91 -7.29 11.36
N THR A 138 15.93 -8.06 11.73
CA THR A 138 16.58 -8.97 10.78
C THR A 138 15.62 -10.04 10.28
N ALA A 139 14.79 -10.62 11.16
CA ALA A 139 13.79 -11.60 10.77
C ALA A 139 12.78 -11.01 9.77
N LEU A 140 12.28 -9.79 10.02
CA LEU A 140 11.37 -9.09 9.11
C LEU A 140 12.01 -8.80 7.75
N SER A 141 13.32 -8.52 7.70
CA SER A 141 14.04 -8.31 6.44
C SER A 141 14.11 -9.57 5.56
N PHE A 142 13.97 -10.76 6.14
CA PHE A 142 13.92 -12.02 5.37
C PHE A 142 12.51 -12.37 4.89
N LEU A 143 11.47 -11.72 5.44
CA LEU A 143 10.11 -11.92 4.97
C LEU A 143 9.90 -11.18 3.64
N ALA A 144 9.36 -11.89 2.65
CA ALA A 144 8.95 -11.32 1.38
C ALA A 144 7.65 -10.50 1.56
N ILE A 145 7.79 -9.29 2.09
CA ILE A 145 6.66 -8.38 2.34
C ILE A 145 6.34 -7.61 1.04
N PRO A 146 5.12 -7.72 0.49
CA PRO A 146 4.73 -6.96 -0.69
C PRO A 146 4.66 -5.46 -0.35
N LYS A 147 5.11 -4.62 -1.26
CA LYS A 147 4.98 -3.16 -1.12
C LYS A 147 3.55 -2.74 -1.46
N SER A 148 3.01 -1.84 -0.66
CA SER A 148 1.66 -1.27 -0.81
C SER A 148 1.57 -0.18 -1.90
N GLN A 149 2.37 -0.28 -2.96
CA GLN A 149 2.38 0.69 -4.05
C GLN A 149 1.54 0.18 -5.22
N ALA A 150 0.67 1.04 -5.77
CA ALA A 150 -0.05 0.73 -6.98
C ALA A 150 0.95 0.58 -8.15
N PHE A 151 0.91 -0.56 -8.83
CA PHE A 151 1.88 -0.91 -9.86
C PHE A 151 1.58 -0.24 -11.22
N VAL A 152 0.34 0.23 -11.40
CA VAL A 152 -0.16 0.85 -12.64
C VAL A 152 -0.88 2.15 -12.31
N VAL A 153 -0.10 3.20 -12.04
CA VAL A 153 -0.63 4.50 -11.59
C VAL A 153 -0.98 5.41 -12.75
N SER A 154 -0.08 5.57 -13.71
CA SER A 154 -0.22 6.49 -14.84
C SER A 154 -0.68 5.78 -16.11
N ASN A 155 -1.23 6.54 -17.05
CA ASN A 155 -1.46 6.03 -18.39
C ASN A 155 -0.12 5.65 -19.03
N GLY A 156 -0.12 4.58 -19.82
CA GLY A 156 1.07 4.09 -20.50
C GLY A 156 1.19 2.57 -20.51
N ASN A 157 2.34 2.13 -21.02
CA ASN A 157 2.65 0.73 -21.24
C ASN A 157 3.54 0.22 -20.11
N TYR A 158 3.17 -0.90 -19.51
CA TYR A 158 3.90 -1.54 -18.43
C TYR A 158 4.23 -2.97 -18.82
N LEU A 159 5.51 -3.29 -18.91
CA LEU A 159 6.00 -4.59 -19.37
C LEU A 159 6.56 -5.40 -18.21
N ILE A 160 5.85 -6.45 -17.83
CA ILE A 160 6.33 -7.48 -16.91
C ILE A 160 7.27 -8.41 -17.67
N GLN A 161 8.52 -8.48 -17.22
CA GLN A 161 9.60 -9.15 -17.93
C GLN A 161 10.66 -9.71 -16.98
N SER A 162 11.59 -10.49 -17.52
CA SER A 162 12.83 -10.87 -16.83
C SER A 162 14.04 -10.50 -17.68
N SER A 163 15.15 -10.15 -17.04
CA SER A 163 16.42 -9.87 -17.70
C SER A 163 16.98 -11.06 -18.50
N THR A 164 16.68 -12.28 -18.06
CA THR A 164 17.18 -13.54 -18.63
C THR A 164 16.30 -14.11 -19.74
N CYS A 165 15.06 -13.61 -19.91
CA CYS A 165 14.09 -14.18 -20.84
C CYS A 165 14.32 -13.73 -22.30
N PRO A 166 14.42 -14.66 -23.28
CA PRO A 166 14.61 -14.32 -24.69
C PRO A 166 13.39 -13.65 -25.33
N HIS A 167 12.16 -14.09 -25.00
CA HIS A 167 10.92 -13.47 -25.48
C HIS A 167 10.78 -12.02 -25.00
N CYS A 168 11.19 -11.74 -23.76
CA CYS A 168 11.22 -10.38 -23.22
C CYS A 168 12.22 -9.49 -23.98
N LYS A 169 13.38 -10.04 -24.39
CA LYS A 169 14.37 -9.30 -25.20
C LYS A 169 13.81 -8.93 -26.57
N LYS A 170 13.07 -9.83 -27.22
CA LYS A 170 12.40 -9.58 -28.51
C LYS A 170 11.41 -8.43 -28.43
N VAL A 171 10.49 -8.47 -27.45
CA VAL A 171 9.50 -7.39 -27.25
C VAL A 171 10.19 -6.06 -26.95
N LYS A 172 11.22 -6.05 -26.08
CA LYS A 172 11.97 -4.81 -25.78
C LYS A 172 12.68 -4.21 -27.00
N ALA A 173 13.20 -5.05 -27.89
CA ALA A 173 13.84 -4.57 -29.11
C ALA A 173 12.80 -3.90 -30.01
N TYR A 174 11.68 -4.58 -30.26
CA TYR A 174 10.57 -4.04 -31.03
C TYR A 174 10.04 -2.71 -30.47
N LEU A 175 9.72 -2.64 -29.17
CA LEU A 175 9.21 -1.41 -28.55
C LEU A 175 10.20 -0.25 -28.69
N LYS A 176 11.51 -0.51 -28.60
CA LYS A 176 12.53 0.52 -28.80
C LYS A 176 12.64 0.96 -30.26
N GLU A 177 12.58 0.04 -31.21
CA GLU A 177 12.62 0.34 -32.64
C GLU A 177 11.43 1.20 -33.05
N GLN A 178 10.24 0.91 -32.50
CA GLN A 178 9.02 1.67 -32.74
C GLN A 178 8.87 2.92 -31.86
N HIS A 179 9.88 3.26 -31.06
CA HIS A 179 9.88 4.43 -30.16
C HIS A 179 8.68 4.46 -29.20
N ILE A 180 8.22 3.28 -28.77
CA ILE A 180 7.12 3.12 -27.82
C ILE A 180 7.69 3.17 -26.41
N ASP A 181 7.25 4.15 -25.63
CA ASP A 181 7.63 4.26 -24.22
C ASP A 181 6.96 3.17 -23.39
N PHE A 182 7.75 2.55 -22.50
CA PHE A 182 7.27 1.54 -21.57
C PHE A 182 8.02 1.55 -20.23
N THR A 183 7.28 1.26 -19.17
CA THR A 183 7.79 1.04 -17.83
C THR A 183 8.13 -0.44 -17.65
N LYS A 184 9.33 -0.72 -17.16
CA LYS A 184 9.79 -2.10 -16.91
C LYS A 184 9.39 -2.55 -15.52
N LEU A 185 8.88 -3.76 -15.45
CA LEU A 185 8.48 -4.43 -14.22
C LEU A 185 9.17 -5.79 -14.20
N ASP A 186 9.98 -6.07 -13.19
CA ASP A 186 10.67 -7.36 -13.13
C ASP A 186 9.73 -8.43 -12.57
N ILE A 187 9.69 -9.61 -13.17
CA ILE A 187 8.92 -10.74 -12.66
C ILE A 187 9.43 -11.23 -11.29
N ASP A 188 10.68 -10.89 -10.95
CA ASP A 188 11.24 -11.18 -9.64
C ASP A 188 10.68 -10.27 -8.54
N ASP A 189 10.07 -9.12 -8.91
CA ASP A 189 9.33 -8.28 -7.98
C ASP A 189 8.07 -9.01 -7.49
N ILE A 190 7.81 -8.95 -6.18
CA ILE A 190 6.73 -9.71 -5.53
C ILE A 190 5.37 -9.31 -6.11
N GLU A 191 5.19 -8.02 -6.40
CA GLU A 191 3.95 -7.44 -6.94
C GLU A 191 3.67 -7.97 -8.35
N ALA A 192 4.68 -7.97 -9.24
CA ALA A 192 4.57 -8.49 -10.60
C ALA A 192 4.30 -10.00 -10.60
N ARG A 193 5.00 -10.75 -9.73
CA ARG A 193 4.83 -12.19 -9.60
C ARG A 193 3.45 -12.55 -9.07
N ASN A 194 2.97 -11.84 -8.05
CA ASN A 194 1.64 -12.05 -7.48
C ASN A 194 0.56 -11.72 -8.51
N PHE A 195 0.72 -10.64 -9.27
CA PHE A 195 -0.20 -10.28 -10.36
C PHE A 195 -0.26 -11.38 -11.43
N ALA A 196 0.89 -11.84 -11.93
CA ALA A 196 0.95 -12.91 -12.92
C ALA A 196 0.32 -14.21 -12.39
N THR A 197 0.60 -14.55 -11.13
CA THR A 197 0.05 -15.74 -10.48
C THR A 197 -1.47 -15.63 -10.28
N PHE A 198 -1.96 -14.46 -9.86
CA PHE A 198 -3.40 -14.20 -9.64
C PHE A 198 -4.21 -14.38 -10.92
N LEU A 199 -3.69 -13.89 -12.05
CA LEU A 199 -4.30 -14.08 -13.37
C LEU A 199 -3.94 -15.41 -14.04
N ASN A 200 -3.26 -16.31 -13.31
CA ASN A 200 -2.85 -17.64 -13.78
C ASN A 200 -2.00 -17.61 -15.06
N PHE A 201 -1.23 -16.53 -15.26
CA PHE A 201 -0.25 -16.46 -16.34
C PHE A 201 0.99 -17.26 -15.97
N LYS A 202 1.30 -18.27 -16.79
CA LYS A 202 2.48 -19.14 -16.62
C LYS A 202 3.69 -18.66 -17.43
N THR A 203 3.50 -17.64 -18.27
CA THR A 203 4.47 -17.17 -19.26
C THR A 203 4.61 -15.66 -19.22
N ILE A 204 5.84 -15.21 -19.41
CA ILE A 204 6.24 -13.81 -19.65
C ILE A 204 6.78 -13.69 -21.08
N PRO A 205 6.73 -12.52 -21.74
CA PRO A 205 6.32 -11.20 -21.23
C PRO A 205 4.80 -10.99 -21.12
N ILE A 206 4.40 -10.08 -20.23
CA ILE A 206 3.01 -9.60 -20.08
C ILE A 206 3.03 -8.07 -20.20
N LEU A 207 2.19 -7.51 -21.06
CA LEU A 207 2.02 -6.08 -21.24
C LEU A 207 0.69 -5.63 -20.61
N LEU A 208 0.75 -4.55 -19.83
CA LEU A 208 -0.42 -3.83 -19.34
C LEU A 208 -0.46 -2.48 -20.03
N VAL A 209 -1.54 -2.19 -20.74
CA VAL A 209 -1.78 -0.89 -21.37
C VAL A 209 -2.88 -0.20 -20.58
N LYS A 210 -2.53 0.90 -19.91
CA LYS A 210 -3.50 1.73 -19.18
C LYS A 210 -3.81 2.98 -19.99
N ASP A 211 -5.09 3.16 -20.30
CA ASP A 211 -5.63 4.35 -20.95
C ASP A 211 -6.87 4.85 -20.19
N GLY A 212 -6.65 5.82 -19.30
CA GLY A 212 -7.69 6.34 -18.42
C GLY A 212 -8.21 5.27 -17.46
N LYS A 213 -9.51 4.96 -17.58
CA LYS A 213 -10.19 3.92 -16.80
C LYS A 213 -9.99 2.51 -17.39
N ASN A 214 -9.51 2.39 -18.63
CA ASN A 214 -9.35 1.10 -19.32
C ASN A 214 -7.97 0.50 -19.07
N VAL A 215 -7.94 -0.78 -18.70
CA VAL A 215 -6.69 -1.56 -18.55
C VAL A 215 -6.78 -2.79 -19.44
N GLN A 216 -5.90 -2.86 -20.44
CA GLN A 216 -5.78 -4.03 -21.32
C GLN A 216 -4.56 -4.85 -20.92
N ILE A 217 -4.73 -6.18 -20.89
CA ILE A 217 -3.71 -7.13 -20.47
C ILE A 217 -3.41 -8.06 -21.64
N ILE A 218 -2.15 -8.07 -22.10
CA ILE A 218 -1.73 -8.83 -23.28
C ILE A 218 -0.57 -9.73 -22.88
N ASN A 219 -0.75 -11.05 -23.01
CA ASN A 219 0.29 -12.04 -22.71
C ASN A 219 0.95 -12.55 -23.98
N GLY A 220 2.28 -12.66 -23.97
CA GLY A 220 3.06 -13.33 -25.01
C GLY A 220 3.69 -12.34 -25.98
N ASP A 221 4.88 -12.67 -26.48
CA ASP A 221 5.66 -11.80 -27.36
C ASP A 221 4.98 -11.53 -28.70
N LYS A 222 4.36 -12.54 -29.31
CA LYS A 222 3.63 -12.38 -30.59
C LYS A 222 2.44 -11.44 -30.45
N ASN A 223 1.58 -11.69 -29.47
CA ASN A 223 0.37 -10.92 -29.23
C ASN A 223 0.69 -9.45 -28.89
N ILE A 224 1.78 -9.21 -28.14
CA ILE A 224 2.21 -7.85 -27.82
C ILE A 224 2.68 -7.10 -29.08
N ILE A 225 3.42 -7.76 -29.97
CA ILE A 225 3.89 -7.15 -31.21
C ILE A 225 2.70 -6.85 -32.13
N GLU A 226 1.82 -7.84 -32.34
CA GLU A 226 0.62 -7.72 -33.17
C GLU A 226 -0.32 -6.60 -32.69
N TYR A 227 -0.45 -6.41 -31.37
CA TYR A 227 -1.23 -5.32 -30.81
C TYR A 227 -0.78 -3.94 -31.30
N PHE A 228 0.54 -3.70 -31.34
CA PHE A 228 1.08 -2.41 -31.79
C PHE A 228 1.14 -2.29 -33.32
N GLU A 229 1.34 -3.40 -34.03
CA GLU A 229 1.25 -3.41 -35.50
C GLU A 229 -0.15 -3.00 -35.96
N ASN A 230 -1.20 -3.63 -35.42
CA ASN A 230 -2.59 -3.33 -35.76
C ASN A 230 -2.97 -1.90 -35.35
N LYS A 231 -2.49 -1.42 -34.20
CA LYS A 231 -2.74 -0.03 -33.74
C LYS A 231 -2.08 1.00 -34.66
N ASN A 232 -0.87 0.74 -35.14
CA ASN A 232 -0.18 1.61 -36.09
C ASN A 232 -0.86 1.60 -37.47
N GLU A 233 -1.43 0.46 -37.90
CA GLU A 233 -2.21 0.38 -39.14
C GLU A 233 -3.52 1.18 -39.07
N THR A 234 -4.22 1.19 -37.93
CA THR A 234 -5.44 2.00 -37.76
C THR A 234 -5.15 3.50 -37.78
N ILE A 235 -4.02 3.95 -37.22
CA ILE A 235 -3.60 5.37 -37.24
C ILE A 235 -3.20 5.81 -38.66
N ASN A 236 -2.61 4.92 -39.47
CA ASN A 236 -2.21 5.23 -40.84
C ASN A 236 -3.39 5.21 -41.86
N MET A 237 -4.54 4.62 -41.51
CA MET A 237 -5.74 4.63 -42.36
C MET A 237 -6.57 5.92 -42.25
N GLU A 238 -6.48 6.68 -41.16
CA GLU A 238 -7.16 7.98 -41.04
C GLU A 238 -6.42 9.12 -41.76
N ASP A 239 -5.13 8.96 -42.06
CA ASP A 239 -4.27 9.98 -42.70
C ASP A 239 -4.12 9.80 -44.23
N SER A 240 -4.91 8.92 -44.86
CA SER A 240 -4.80 8.62 -46.30
C SER A 240 -6.13 8.54 -47.07
N VAL A 241 -7.09 9.43 -46.77
CA VAL A 241 -8.22 9.68 -47.69
C VAL A 241 -8.10 11.09 -48.28
N GLN A 242 -7.44 11.20 -49.43
CA GLN A 242 -7.61 12.32 -50.35
C GLN A 242 -8.85 12.10 -51.21
N VAL A 243 -9.70 13.11 -51.22
CA VAL A 243 -10.91 13.29 -52.05
C VAL A 243 -10.52 13.58 -53.49
N GLU A 244 -11.18 12.92 -54.46
CA GLU A 244 -11.54 13.54 -55.74
C GLU A 244 -12.83 12.92 -56.31
N ASP A 245 -13.69 13.81 -56.79
CA ASP A 245 -15.07 13.63 -57.28
C ASP A 245 -15.22 12.73 -58.52
N SER A 246 -16.33 11.97 -58.62
CA SER A 246 -17.40 12.23 -59.60
C SER A 246 -18.40 11.08 -59.79
N ALA A 247 -19.66 11.50 -59.98
CA ALA A 247 -20.78 10.87 -60.71
C ALA A 247 -21.79 9.97 -59.97
N THR A 248 -23.01 10.51 -59.92
CA THR A 248 -24.34 9.96 -59.59
C THR A 248 -24.77 8.75 -60.43
N VAL A 249 -25.56 7.83 -59.83
CA VAL A 249 -26.98 7.52 -60.16
C VAL A 249 -27.51 6.35 -59.29
N GLU A 250 -28.64 6.65 -58.62
CA GLU A 250 -29.85 5.87 -58.25
C GLU A 250 -29.81 4.54 -57.44
N ASP A 251 -30.50 4.64 -56.29
CA ASP A 251 -31.44 3.72 -55.62
C ASP A 251 -31.50 2.24 -56.06
N ASP A 252 -31.31 1.33 -55.09
CA ASP A 252 -32.46 0.57 -54.59
C ASP A 252 -32.22 -0.04 -53.19
N SER A 253 -33.29 0.00 -52.42
CA SER A 253 -33.50 -0.37 -51.02
C SER A 253 -33.17 -1.83 -50.62
N SER A 254 -32.74 -2.05 -49.37
CA SER A 254 -33.46 -2.89 -48.37
C SER A 254 -32.75 -2.97 -47.00
N ASP A 255 -33.46 -2.45 -45.97
CA ASP A 255 -33.65 -2.94 -44.58
C ASP A 255 -32.47 -3.58 -43.79
N ASN A 256 -32.13 -3.13 -42.58
CA ASN A 256 -33.02 -2.90 -41.43
C ASN A 256 -32.45 -1.88 -40.42
N SER A 257 -33.34 -0.98 -39.98
CA SER A 257 -33.31 -0.24 -38.70
C SER A 257 -33.34 -1.22 -37.50
N GLN A 258 -33.04 -0.90 -36.23
CA GLN A 258 -33.24 0.32 -35.47
C GLN A 258 -32.63 0.13 -34.06
N LEU A 259 -31.93 1.16 -33.58
CA LEU A 259 -31.91 1.73 -32.22
C LEU A 259 -32.30 0.84 -31.02
N ILE A 260 -31.36 0.70 -30.06
CA ILE A 260 -31.67 0.91 -28.64
C ILE A 260 -30.66 1.93 -28.11
N ASN A 261 -31.10 3.19 -28.04
CA ASN A 261 -30.65 4.13 -27.03
C ASN A 261 -31.32 3.71 -25.73
N GLY A 262 -30.53 3.39 -24.71
CA GLY A 262 -30.94 3.35 -23.32
C GLY A 262 -29.98 4.24 -22.56
N ASP A 263 -30.39 5.48 -22.33
CA ASP A 263 -29.99 6.21 -21.13
C ASP A 263 -30.43 5.36 -19.94
N GLU A 264 -29.53 5.00 -19.03
CA GLU A 264 -29.80 4.86 -17.59
C GLU A 264 -28.54 4.41 -16.86
N GLU A 265 -28.11 5.30 -15.95
CA GLU A 265 -27.40 5.01 -14.72
C GLU A 265 -25.97 4.47 -14.86
N ASP A 266 -25.02 5.41 -14.82
CA ASP A 266 -23.65 5.18 -14.36
C ASP A 266 -23.71 4.58 -12.94
N ASP A 267 -23.84 3.26 -12.89
CA ASP A 267 -23.61 2.45 -11.69
C ASP A 267 -22.09 2.42 -11.47
N GLU A 268 -21.53 3.58 -11.09
CA GLU A 268 -20.15 3.71 -10.64
C GLU A 268 -20.05 2.92 -9.33
N GLY A 269 -19.81 1.60 -9.43
CA GLY A 269 -19.48 0.79 -8.27
C GLY A 269 -18.39 1.47 -7.44
N CYS A 270 -18.53 1.48 -6.11
CA CYS A 270 -17.67 2.26 -5.20
C CYS A 270 -16.17 1.94 -5.50
N GLY A 271 -15.53 2.80 -6.30
CA GLY A 271 -14.12 2.67 -6.66
C GLY A 271 -13.26 2.90 -5.43
N PHE A 272 -12.08 2.29 -5.38
CA PHE A 272 -11.06 2.68 -4.42
C PHE A 272 -10.53 4.07 -4.82
N VAL A 273 -11.28 5.11 -4.48
CA VAL A 273 -10.84 6.49 -4.63
C VAL A 273 -9.56 6.61 -3.81
N SER A 274 -8.50 7.15 -4.45
CA SER A 274 -7.27 7.57 -3.79
C SER A 274 -7.60 8.14 -2.41
N LEU A 275 -6.97 7.62 -1.36
CA LEU A 275 -7.35 7.76 0.05
C LEU A 275 -7.37 9.21 0.61
N THR A 276 -7.31 10.22 -0.23
CA THR A 276 -7.36 11.64 0.13
C THR A 276 -8.77 12.23 0.23
N LYS A 277 -9.84 11.51 -0.11
CA LYS A 277 -11.20 12.03 0.08
C LYS A 277 -12.26 10.92 0.15
N LEU A 278 -12.43 10.34 1.33
CA LEU A 278 -13.64 9.58 1.66
C LEU A 278 -14.72 10.60 2.06
N GLU A 279 -15.49 11.08 1.08
CA GLU A 279 -16.79 11.70 1.33
C GLU A 279 -17.84 10.60 1.56
N SER A 280 -18.69 10.86 2.54
CA SER A 280 -19.50 9.91 3.30
C SER A 280 -20.80 9.45 2.62
N ASN A 281 -20.77 9.10 1.33
CA ASN A 281 -22.01 8.82 0.58
C ASN A 281 -22.07 7.47 -0.17
N CYS A 282 -21.41 6.39 0.30
CA CYS A 282 -21.92 5.03 -0.02
C CYS A 282 -22.95 4.66 1.08
N SER A 283 -24.16 5.22 1.00
CA SER A 283 -25.31 4.85 1.84
C SER A 283 -26.31 4.03 1.04
N LYS A 284 -26.37 2.74 1.40
CA LYS A 284 -27.50 1.80 1.27
C LYS A 284 -28.50 2.01 0.12
N GLU A 285 -28.49 1.07 -0.81
CA GLU A 285 -29.70 0.32 -1.19
C GLU A 285 -29.49 -1.18 -0.92
#